data_AF-A0A1G2KTD3-F1
#
_entry.id   AF-A0A1G2KTD3-F1
#
_cell.length_a   1.000
_cell.length_b   1.000
_cell.length_c   1.000
_cell.angle_alpha   90.00
_cell.angle_beta   90.00
_cell.angle_gamma   90.00
#
_symmetry.space_group_name_H-M   'P 1'
#
loop_
_entity.id
_entity.type
_entity.pdbx_description
1 polymer ?
#
loop_
_entity_poly.entity_id
_entity_poly.type
_entity_poly.pdbx_seq_one_letter_code
_entity_poly.pdbx_strand_id
1 'polypeptide(L)'
;MDTPIVVLLNRIQTVLQSNVWYYWGRRSSFPGLNYIHVEAGDPEAYGELAADVFRAMKLPIEDLQAIFLGQRLQDWEGDEYTDLGACAISHDEGWSRLAVLTKKTIRLIHHHGDFDGQTVGIYYPSGEVQRLKKM
;
A
#
# COMPACT_ATOMS: atom_id res chain seq x y z
N MET A 1 2.94 17.73 25.38
CA MET A 1 2.88 16.31 24.99
C MET A 1 1.65 16.17 24.12
N ASP A 2 1.83 15.96 22.82
CA ASP A 2 0.70 15.79 21.91
C ASP A 2 -0.01 14.48 22.21
N THR A 3 -1.34 14.49 22.14
CA THR A 3 -2.16 13.29 22.30
C THR A 3 -1.82 12.28 21.19
N PRO A 4 -1.76 10.96 21.45
CA PRO A 4 -1.41 9.95 20.45
C PRO A 4 -2.17 10.06 19.12
N ILE A 5 -3.42 10.54 19.17
CA ILE A 5 -4.27 10.77 17.98
C ILE A 5 -3.74 11.90 17.10
N VAL A 6 -3.24 13.00 17.69
CA VAL A 6 -2.71 14.15 16.93
C VAL A 6 -1.44 13.76 16.18
N VAL A 7 -0.58 12.96 16.80
CA VAL A 7 0.63 12.42 16.18
C VAL A 7 0.29 11.52 15.00
N LEU A 8 -0.69 10.63 15.15
CA LEU A 8 -1.16 9.75 14.06
C LEU A 8 -1.72 10.56 12.87
N LEU A 9 -2.58 11.56 13.13
CA LEU A 9 -3.16 12.39 12.08
C LEU A 9 -2.10 13.18 11.30
N ASN A 10 -1.09 13.72 11.97
CA ASN A 10 0.00 14.44 11.32
C ASN A 10 0.84 13.53 10.41
N ARG A 11 1.08 12.29 10.84
CA ARG A 11 1.81 11.30 10.04
C ARG A 11 1.01 10.88 8.80
N ILE A 12 -0.28 10.57 8.95
CA ILE A 12 -1.18 10.30 7.81
C ILE A 12 -1.20 11.48 6.85
N GLN A 13 -1.32 12.71 7.35
CA GLN A 13 -1.33 13.91 6.50
C GLN A 13 -0.02 14.06 5.71
N THR A 14 1.11 13.69 6.31
CA THR A 14 2.41 13.67 5.61
C THR A 14 2.40 12.67 4.46
N VAL A 15 1.85 11.46 4.67
CA VAL A 15 1.66 10.46 3.60
C VAL A 15 0.75 10.99 2.48
N LEU A 16 -0.36 11.63 2.85
CA LEU A 16 -1.33 12.18 1.90
C LEU A 16 -0.73 13.30 1.03
N GLN A 17 0.19 14.10 1.60
CA GLN A 17 0.86 15.19 0.88
C GLN A 17 2.00 14.69 -0.02
N SER A 18 2.60 13.54 0.28
CA SER A 18 3.66 12.99 -0.55
C SER A 18 3.14 12.58 -1.93
N ASN A 19 3.92 12.85 -2.97
CA ASN A 19 3.64 12.37 -4.34
C ASN A 19 4.15 10.95 -4.58
N VAL A 20 5.05 10.46 -3.73
CA VAL A 20 5.68 9.13 -3.84
C VAL A 20 5.35 8.31 -2.61
N TRP A 21 4.82 7.13 -2.85
CA TRP A 21 4.48 6.15 -1.83
C TRP A 21 5.35 4.92 -1.99
N TYR A 22 6.01 4.53 -0.92
CA TYR A 22 6.67 3.24 -0.79
C TYR A 22 5.68 2.28 -0.14
N TYR A 23 5.07 1.43 -0.95
CA TYR A 23 4.03 0.51 -0.52
C TYR A 23 4.64 -0.83 -0.15
N TRP A 24 4.36 -1.31 1.05
CA TRP A 24 4.89 -2.55 1.58
C TRP A 24 3.78 -3.46 2.09
N GLY A 25 3.86 -4.75 1.78
CA GLY A 25 2.96 -5.78 2.32
C GLY A 25 3.71 -6.82 3.14
N ARG A 26 3.25 -7.10 4.36
CA ARG A 26 3.84 -8.13 5.23
C ARG A 26 3.08 -9.45 5.09
N ARG A 27 3.73 -10.48 4.53
CA ARG A 27 3.16 -11.83 4.32
C ARG A 27 3.13 -12.74 5.56
N SER A 28 3.56 -12.27 6.73
CA SER A 28 3.95 -13.16 7.83
C SER A 28 2.80 -13.85 8.58
N SER A 29 1.54 -13.48 8.35
CA SER A 29 0.36 -14.14 8.93
C SER A 29 -0.89 -13.60 8.25
N PHE A 30 -1.75 -14.47 7.75
CA PHE A 30 -3.03 -14.08 7.16
C PHE A 30 -3.95 -13.53 8.28
N PRO A 31 -4.59 -12.34 8.14
CA PRO A 31 -4.44 -11.34 7.08
C PRO A 31 -3.18 -10.46 7.25
N GLY A 32 -2.44 -10.24 6.16
CA GLY A 32 -1.18 -9.49 6.20
C GLY A 32 -1.39 -7.98 6.33
N LEU A 33 -0.64 -7.30 7.20
CA LEU A 33 -0.71 -5.84 7.32
C LEU A 33 0.07 -5.15 6.19
N ASN A 34 -0.53 -4.10 5.62
CA ASN A 34 0.05 -3.29 4.54
C ASN A 34 0.36 -1.88 5.04
N TYR A 35 1.48 -1.32 4.60
CA TYR A 35 1.99 -0.02 5.04
C TYR A 35 2.39 0.86 3.87
N ILE A 36 2.27 2.17 4.08
CA ILE A 36 2.71 3.22 3.16
C ILE A 36 3.73 4.11 3.86
N HIS A 37 4.87 4.31 3.20
CA HIS A 37 5.94 5.20 3.64
C HIS A 37 6.15 6.30 2.61
N VAL A 38 6.69 7.44 3.06
CA VAL A 38 7.03 8.58 2.19
C VAL A 38 8.49 8.57 1.73
N GLU A 39 9.34 7.77 2.38
CA GLU A 39 10.77 7.63 2.08
C GLU A 39 11.13 6.15 1.96
N ALA A 40 12.20 5.87 1.21
CA ALA A 40 12.82 4.55 1.19
C ALA A 40 13.51 4.34 2.55
N GLY A 41 13.07 3.37 3.33
CA GLY A 41 13.56 3.20 4.69
C GLY A 41 13.24 1.83 5.25
N ASP A 42 13.73 1.61 6.47
CA ASP A 42 13.59 0.35 7.20
C ASP A 42 12.12 -0.11 7.22
N PRO A 43 11.78 -1.28 6.67
CA PRO A 43 10.43 -1.82 6.77
C PRO A 43 10.01 -2.01 8.25
N GLU A 44 10.95 -2.17 9.19
CA GLU A 44 10.61 -2.24 10.62
C GLU A 44 10.23 -0.89 11.24
N ALA A 45 10.56 0.23 10.58
CA ALA A 45 10.10 1.55 10.99
C ALA A 45 8.63 1.73 10.60
N TYR A 46 7.71 1.32 11.47
CA TYR A 46 6.25 1.34 11.27
C TYR A 46 5.79 2.55 10.42
N GLY A 47 5.49 2.31 9.13
CA GLY A 47 4.82 3.29 8.26
C GLY A 47 3.36 3.49 8.69
N GLU A 48 2.58 4.18 7.86
CA GLU A 48 1.13 4.27 8.10
C GLU A 48 0.44 3.05 7.54
N LEU A 49 -0.54 2.50 8.28
CA LEU A 49 -1.39 1.43 7.74
C LEU A 49 -2.08 1.94 6.47
N ALA A 50 -1.95 1.19 5.38
CA ALA A 50 -2.57 1.55 4.10
C ALA A 50 -4.08 1.77 4.25
N ALA A 51 -4.72 0.97 5.11
CA ALA A 51 -6.11 1.10 5.52
C ALA A 51 -6.46 2.50 6.04
N ASP A 52 -5.67 3.03 6.97
CA ASP A 52 -5.93 4.33 7.56
C ASP A 52 -5.69 5.46 6.56
N VAL A 53 -4.69 5.31 5.69
CA VAL A 53 -4.43 6.26 4.60
C VAL A 53 -5.60 6.29 3.61
N PHE A 54 -6.10 5.13 3.16
CA PHE A 54 -7.23 5.04 2.25
C PHE A 54 -8.52 5.60 2.86
N ARG A 55 -8.76 5.29 4.15
CA ARG A 55 -9.88 5.84 4.91
C ARG A 55 -9.78 7.37 5.01
N ALA A 56 -8.58 7.91 5.27
CA ALA A 56 -8.35 9.36 5.33
C ALA A 56 -8.50 10.04 3.94
N MET A 57 -8.14 9.35 2.86
CA MET A 57 -8.42 9.79 1.48
C MET A 57 -9.90 9.71 1.11
N LYS A 58 -10.71 8.99 1.89
CA LYS A 58 -12.11 8.69 1.59
C LYS A 58 -12.27 7.95 0.26
N LEU A 59 -11.35 7.02 -0.04
CA LEU A 59 -11.48 6.16 -1.21
C LEU A 59 -12.64 5.19 -1.00
N PRO A 60 -13.57 5.06 -1.96
CA PRO A 60 -14.62 4.05 -1.88
C PRO A 60 -14.00 2.65 -1.80
N ILE A 61 -14.53 1.83 -0.90
CA ILE A 61 -14.02 0.47 -0.74
C ILE A 61 -14.29 -0.36 -1.99
N GLU A 62 -15.38 -0.08 -2.70
CA GLU A 62 -15.77 -0.74 -3.94
C GLU A 62 -14.74 -0.51 -5.05
N ASP A 63 -14.16 0.70 -5.12
CA ASP A 63 -13.10 1.02 -6.07
C ASP A 63 -11.82 0.23 -5.75
N LEU A 64 -11.45 0.18 -4.46
CA LEU A 64 -10.29 -0.59 -4.02
C LEU A 64 -10.49 -2.11 -4.23
N GLN A 65 -11.70 -2.61 -4.00
CA GLN A 65 -12.09 -4.00 -4.30
C GLN A 65 -12.04 -4.29 -5.80
N ALA A 66 -12.53 -3.39 -6.65
CA ALA A 66 -12.44 -3.55 -8.11
C ALA A 66 -10.98 -3.57 -8.61
N ILE A 67 -10.09 -2.87 -7.91
CA ILE A 67 -8.65 -2.82 -8.22
C ILE A 67 -7.93 -4.12 -7.82
N PHE A 68 -8.24 -4.68 -6.65
CA PHE A 68 -7.44 -5.76 -6.05
C PHE A 68 -8.14 -7.12 -5.91
N LEU A 69 -9.48 -7.19 -5.98
CA LEU A 69 -10.29 -8.34 -5.54
C LEU A 69 -11.23 -8.89 -6.62
N GLY A 70 -10.89 -8.76 -7.90
CA GLY A 70 -11.65 -9.34 -9.02
C GLY A 70 -11.92 -10.87 -8.95
N GLN A 71 -11.39 -11.58 -7.95
CA GLN A 71 -11.78 -12.95 -7.61
C GLN A 71 -11.88 -13.17 -6.09
N ARG A 72 -13.13 -13.39 -5.63
CA ARG A 72 -13.59 -14.10 -4.42
C ARG A 72 -13.33 -13.47 -3.03
N LEU A 73 -14.34 -12.72 -2.59
CA LEU A 73 -14.62 -12.33 -1.20
C LEU A 73 -15.63 -13.29 -0.51
N GLN A 74 -15.61 -14.60 -0.76
CA GLN A 74 -16.62 -15.48 -0.14
C GLN A 74 -16.31 -15.89 1.31
N ASP A 75 -15.11 -15.62 1.84
CA ASP A 75 -14.68 -16.14 3.15
C ASP A 75 -14.02 -15.08 4.08
N TRP A 76 -14.37 -13.79 3.96
CA TRP A 76 -13.64 -12.73 4.68
C TRP A 76 -14.40 -12.16 5.89
N GLU A 77 -13.82 -12.31 7.09
CA GLU A 77 -14.33 -11.80 8.38
C GLU A 77 -13.35 -10.78 9.05
N GLY A 78 -12.53 -10.07 8.28
CA GLY A 78 -11.54 -9.10 8.77
C GLY A 78 -11.90 -7.63 8.45
N ASP A 79 -11.31 -6.67 9.18
CA ASP A 79 -11.52 -5.23 8.95
C ASP A 79 -11.14 -4.84 7.51
N GLU A 80 -11.99 -4.05 6.86
CA GLU A 80 -12.27 -4.19 5.42
C GLU A 80 -11.16 -3.69 4.48
N TYR A 81 -10.09 -3.13 5.03
CA TYR A 81 -8.95 -2.58 4.31
C TYR A 81 -7.66 -3.36 4.51
N THR A 82 -7.62 -4.29 5.48
CA THR A 82 -6.36 -4.80 6.01
C THR A 82 -5.57 -5.63 4.98
N ASP A 83 -6.24 -6.24 4.00
CA ASP A 83 -5.63 -7.19 3.04
C ASP A 83 -5.56 -6.67 1.59
N LEU A 84 -5.83 -5.38 1.37
CA LEU A 84 -5.74 -4.79 0.02
C LEU A 84 -4.27 -4.73 -0.42
N GLY A 85 -3.83 -5.70 -1.22
CA GLY A 85 -2.60 -5.63 -2.02
C GLY A 85 -1.49 -6.63 -1.66
N ALA A 86 -1.46 -7.22 -0.46
CA ALA A 86 -0.42 -8.19 -0.10
C ALA A 86 -0.46 -9.48 -0.97
N CYS A 87 -1.66 -9.88 -1.39
CA CYS A 87 -1.88 -11.05 -2.25
C CYS A 87 -1.66 -10.77 -3.75
N ALA A 88 -1.52 -9.51 -4.17
CA ALA A 88 -1.60 -9.09 -5.57
C ALA A 88 -0.28 -8.51 -6.13
N ILE A 89 0.89 -8.90 -5.60
CA ILE A 89 2.21 -8.43 -6.09
C ILE A 89 2.41 -8.70 -7.60
N SER A 90 1.72 -9.72 -8.15
CA SER A 90 1.69 -10.05 -9.58
C SER A 90 0.69 -9.23 -10.39
N HIS A 91 -0.14 -8.38 -9.77
CA HIS A 91 -1.27 -7.71 -10.40
C HIS A 91 -0.95 -6.27 -10.80
N ASP A 92 -0.12 -6.12 -11.84
CA ASP A 92 0.30 -4.79 -12.35
C ASP A 92 -0.85 -3.86 -12.65
N GLU A 93 -1.91 -4.41 -13.22
CA GLU A 93 -3.09 -3.65 -13.57
C GLU A 93 -3.74 -3.04 -12.33
N GLY A 94 -3.79 -3.77 -11.22
CA GLY A 94 -4.26 -3.26 -9.95
C GLY A 94 -3.40 -2.12 -9.42
N TRP A 95 -2.08 -2.32 -9.38
CA TRP A 95 -1.15 -1.28 -8.89
C TRP A 95 -1.15 -0.02 -9.77
N SER A 96 -1.23 -0.17 -11.09
CA SER A 96 -1.35 0.95 -12.02
C SER A 96 -2.67 1.71 -11.80
N ARG A 97 -3.80 1.00 -11.65
CA ARG A 97 -5.09 1.62 -11.32
C ARG A 97 -5.06 2.33 -9.98
N LEU A 98 -4.42 1.76 -8.96
CA LEU A 98 -4.27 2.42 -7.66
C LEU A 98 -3.44 3.71 -7.80
N ALA A 99 -2.33 3.70 -8.54
CA ALA A 99 -1.53 4.90 -8.79
C ALA A 99 -2.33 6.01 -9.51
N VAL A 100 -3.15 5.63 -10.50
CA VAL A 100 -4.04 6.56 -11.21
C VAL A 100 -5.15 7.09 -10.29
N LEU A 101 -5.76 6.24 -9.47
CA LEU A 101 -6.84 6.61 -8.54
C LEU A 101 -6.32 7.59 -7.48
N THR A 102 -5.19 7.25 -6.86
CA THR A 102 -4.61 8.02 -5.75
C THR A 102 -3.84 9.26 -6.22
N LYS A 103 -3.51 9.33 -7.51
CA LYS A 103 -2.59 10.32 -8.10
C LYS A 103 -1.19 10.28 -7.47
N LYS A 104 -0.75 9.09 -7.06
CA LYS A 104 0.55 8.85 -6.42
C LYS A 104 1.45 7.98 -7.28
N THR A 105 2.75 8.25 -7.26
CA THR A 105 3.74 7.29 -7.74
C THR A 105 3.91 6.23 -6.66
N ILE A 106 3.59 4.97 -6.98
CA ILE A 106 3.68 3.86 -6.06
C ILE A 106 4.93 3.06 -6.37
N ARG A 107 5.84 2.97 -5.41
CA ARG A 107 6.99 2.08 -5.40
C ARG A 107 6.62 0.86 -4.60
N LEU A 108 6.33 -0.24 -5.28
CA LEU A 108 5.96 -1.50 -4.64
C LEU A 108 7.22 -2.18 -4.12
N ILE A 109 7.30 -2.35 -2.81
CA ILE A 109 8.38 -3.05 -2.13
C ILE A 109 7.93 -4.48 -1.83
N HIS A 110 8.77 -5.45 -2.21
CA HIS A 110 8.55 -6.85 -1.93
C HIS A 110 9.53 -7.35 -0.88
N HIS A 111 8.99 -7.98 0.17
CA HIS A 111 9.76 -8.62 1.24
C HIS A 111 9.40 -10.10 1.29
N HIS A 112 10.40 -10.98 1.23
CA HIS A 112 10.20 -12.43 1.32
C HIS A 112 11.13 -12.99 2.41
N GLY A 113 10.61 -13.22 3.62
CA GLY A 113 11.42 -13.69 4.75
C GLY A 113 12.45 -12.64 5.20
N ASP A 114 13.71 -13.02 5.32
CA ASP A 114 14.84 -12.21 5.84
C ASP A 114 15.51 -11.29 4.80
N PHE A 115 14.85 -11.01 3.67
CA PHE A 115 15.44 -10.23 2.58
C PHE A 115 15.05 -8.75 2.61
N ASP A 116 16.06 -7.88 2.66
CA ASP A 116 16.02 -6.44 2.44
C ASP A 116 14.94 -6.05 1.43
N GLY A 117 13.97 -5.23 1.86
CA GLY A 117 12.85 -4.80 1.02
C GLY A 117 13.32 -4.14 -0.28
N GLN A 118 13.17 -4.83 -1.41
CA GLN A 118 13.52 -4.29 -2.73
C GLN A 118 12.28 -3.77 -3.46
N THR A 119 12.42 -2.63 -4.13
CA THR A 119 11.38 -2.14 -5.04
C THR A 119 11.32 -3.07 -6.26
N VAL A 120 10.15 -3.66 -6.51
CA VAL A 120 9.92 -4.59 -7.64
C VAL A 120 9.19 -3.94 -8.81
N GLY A 121 8.54 -2.81 -8.56
CA GLY A 121 7.83 -2.05 -9.59
C GLY A 121 7.57 -0.61 -9.15
N ILE A 122 7.56 0.28 -10.13
CA ILE A 122 7.15 1.68 -9.97
C ILE A 122 5.95 1.92 -10.87
N TYR A 123 4.86 2.40 -10.28
CA TYR A 123 3.59 2.65 -10.94
C TYR A 123 3.31 4.15 -10.88
N TYR A 124 3.12 4.77 -12.04
CA TYR A 124 2.97 6.22 -12.14
C TYR A 124 1.50 6.61 -12.25
N PRO A 125 1.11 7.82 -11.79
CA PRO A 125 -0.25 8.36 -11.97
C PRO A 125 -0.70 8.47 -13.43
N SER A 126 0.24 8.45 -14.37
CA SER A 126 0.01 8.44 -15.82
C SER A 126 -0.46 7.07 -16.34
N GLY A 127 -0.38 6.01 -15.52
CA GLY A 127 -0.58 4.63 -15.92
C GLY A 127 0.67 3.93 -16.43
N GLU A 128 1.79 4.66 -16.58
CA GLU A 128 3.09 4.07 -16.91
C GLU A 128 3.56 3.12 -15.79
N VAL A 129 4.22 2.03 -16.18
CA VAL A 129 4.76 1.03 -15.26
C VAL A 129 6.23 0.76 -15.59
N GLN A 130 7.09 0.91 -14.59
CA GLN A 130 8.49 0.54 -14.66
C GLN A 130 8.74 -0.70 -13.77
N ARG A 131 8.94 -1.85 -14.42
CA ARG A 131 9.35 -3.09 -13.73
C ARG A 131 10.84 -3.06 -13.44
N LEU A 132 11.19 -3.27 -12.18
CA LEU A 132 12.58 -3.46 -11.80
C LEU A 132 12.82 -4.98 -11.77
N LYS A 133 13.62 -5.49 -12.71
CA LYS A 133 13.99 -6.91 -12.74
C LYS A 133 14.63 -7.27 -11.39
N LYS A 134 14.20 -8.41 -10.81
CA LYS A 134 14.99 -9.11 -9.80
C LYS A 134 16.41 -9.27 -10.36
N MET A 135 17.40 -8.71 -9.68
CA MET A 135 18.76 -9.21 -9.81
C MET A 135 18.86 -10.56 -9.14
#